data_AF-A0A3S0ZXJ8-F1
#
_entry.id   AF-A0A3S0ZXJ8-F1
#
_cell.length_a   1.000
_cell.length_b   1.000
_cell.length_c   1.000
_cell.angle_alpha   90.00
_cell.angle_beta   90.00
_cell.angle_gamma   90.00
#
_symmetry.space_group_name_H-M   'P 1'
#
loop_
_entity.id
_entity.type
_entity.pdbx_description
1 polymer ?
#
loop_
_entity_poly.entity_id
_entity_poly.type
_entity_poly.pdbx_seq_one_letter_code
_entity_poly.pdbx_strand_id
1 'polypeptide(L)'
;MRKIEVQLDTQTLELAEQLAKSRRCTLSELITEVIRLLAATKVTQYPWVGLFADEPELVDEIIEEAIKNRASYSFNQKIEQGIT
;
A
#
# COMPACT_ATOMS: atom_id res chain seq x y z
N MET A 1 -21.98 -9.01 -15.15
CA MET A 1 -20.84 -8.09 -15.35
C MET A 1 -21.35 -6.81 -15.98
N ARG A 2 -20.78 -5.65 -15.62
CA ARG A 2 -21.07 -4.35 -16.25
C ARG A 2 -19.75 -3.77 -16.77
N LYS A 3 -19.78 -3.14 -17.94
CA LYS A 3 -18.62 -2.43 -18.50
C LYS A 3 -18.66 -0.97 -18.06
N ILE A 4 -17.49 -0.41 -17.78
CA ILE A 4 -17.31 1.01 -17.47
C ILE A 4 -16.23 1.56 -18.39
N GLU A 5 -16.33 2.85 -18.70
CA GLU A 5 -15.28 3.61 -19.38
C GLU A 5 -14.68 4.57 -18.36
N VAL A 6 -13.35 4.63 -18.32
CA VAL A 6 -12.59 5.48 -17.40
C VAL A 6 -11.59 6.27 -18.22
N GLN A 7 -11.61 7.58 -18.07
CA GLN A 7 -10.61 8.45 -18.68
C GLN A 7 -9.43 8.58 -17.73
N LEU A 8 -8.23 8.29 -18.23
CA LEU A 8 -6.96 8.45 -17.52
C LEU A 8 -6.07 9.36 -18.36
N ASP A 9 -5.20 10.12 -17.70
CA ASP A 9 -4.10 10.77 -18.40
C ASP A 9 -3.10 9.71 -18.92
N THR A 10 -2.30 10.11 -19.91
CA THR A 10 -1.35 9.22 -20.58
C THR A 10 -0.32 8.63 -19.62
N GLN A 11 0.18 9.41 -18.66
CA GLN A 11 1.22 8.94 -17.74
C GLN A 11 0.67 7.89 -16.79
N THR A 12 -0.53 8.12 -16.24
CA THR A 12 -1.20 7.15 -15.38
C THR A 12 -1.52 5.85 -16.13
N LEU A 13 -1.96 5.94 -17.39
CA LEU A 13 -2.23 4.75 -18.20
C LEU A 13 -0.96 3.93 -18.46
N GLU A 14 0.13 4.57 -18.86
CA GLU A 14 1.42 3.91 -19.09
C GLU A 14 1.93 3.18 -17.85
N LEU A 15 1.87 3.82 -16.69
CA LEU A 15 2.26 3.21 -15.41
C LEU A 15 1.39 2.00 -15.07
N ALA A 16 0.06 2.12 -15.26
CA ALA A 16 -0.86 1.02 -14.99
C ALA A 16 -0.63 -0.17 -15.93
N GLU A 17 -0.32 0.07 -17.21
CA GLU A 17 0.03 -0.98 -18.16
C GLU A 17 1.36 -1.66 -17.82
N GLN A 18 2.38 -0.89 -17.44
CA GLN A 18 3.67 -1.45 -16.99
C GLN A 18 3.50 -2.31 -15.73
N LEU A 19 2.67 -1.86 -14.78
CA LEU A 19 2.38 -2.60 -13.57
C LEU A 19 1.59 -3.89 -13.85
N ALA A 20 0.62 -3.84 -14.77
CA ALA A 20 -0.12 -5.03 -15.20
C ALA A 20 0.80 -6.06 -15.85
N LYS A 21 1.71 -5.62 -16.74
CA LYS A 21 2.72 -6.47 -17.39
C LYS A 21 3.65 -7.12 -16.37
N SER A 22 4.19 -6.36 -15.41
CA SER A 22 5.11 -6.91 -14.40
C SER A 22 4.45 -7.98 -13.52
N ARG A 23 3.15 -7.83 -13.25
CA ARG A 23 2.33 -8.80 -12.50
C ARG A 23 1.72 -9.90 -13.36
N ARG A 24 1.98 -9.90 -14.67
CA ARG A 24 1.42 -10.85 -15.65
C ARG A 24 -0.12 -10.94 -15.60
N CYS A 25 -0.78 -9.79 -15.44
CA CYS A 25 -2.23 -9.69 -15.41
C CYS A 25 -2.72 -8.65 -16.43
N THR A 26 -4.01 -8.63 -16.69
CA THR A 26 -4.67 -7.60 -17.49
C THR A 26 -4.92 -6.34 -16.67
N LEU A 27 -5.10 -5.20 -17.35
CA LEU A 27 -5.43 -3.93 -16.68
C LEU A 27 -6.73 -4.03 -15.87
N SER A 28 -7.72 -4.76 -16.37
CA SER A 28 -9.00 -4.97 -15.65
C SER A 28 -8.82 -5.78 -14.37
N GLU A 29 -7.95 -6.80 -14.40
CA GLU A 29 -7.64 -7.60 -13.21
C GLU A 29 -6.88 -6.78 -12.19
N LEU A 30 -5.87 -6.01 -12.63
CA LEU A 30 -5.13 -5.09 -11.78
C LEU A 30 -6.06 -4.08 -11.08
N ILE A 31 -6.96 -3.44 -11.82
CA ILE A 31 -7.93 -2.48 -11.26
C ILE A 31 -8.84 -3.17 -10.24
N THR A 32 -9.31 -4.38 -10.55
CA THR A 32 -10.17 -5.15 -9.63
C THR A 32 -9.44 -5.50 -8.33
N GLU A 33 -8.19 -5.93 -8.44
CA GLU A 33 -7.35 -6.27 -7.28
C GLU A 33 -7.06 -5.03 -6.42
N VAL A 34 -6.69 -3.90 -7.04
CA VAL A 34 -6.44 -2.65 -6.34
C VAL A 34 -7.69 -2.15 -5.62
N ILE A 35 -8.86 -2.18 -6.27
CA ILE A 35 -10.13 -1.80 -5.61
C ILE A 35 -10.41 -2.72 -4.42
N ARG A 36 -10.19 -4.03 -4.56
CA ARG A 36 -10.38 -5.00 -3.47
C ARG A 36 -9.43 -4.73 -2.31
N LEU A 37 -8.17 -4.44 -2.59
CA LEU A 37 -7.17 -4.09 -1.57
C LEU A 37 -7.58 -2.81 -0.84
N LEU A 38 -7.93 -1.75 -1.57
CA LEU A 38 -8.34 -0.48 -0.96
C LEU A 38 -9.63 -0.61 -0.14
N ALA A 39 -10.59 -1.41 -0.61
CA ALA A 39 -11.80 -1.72 0.14
C ALA A 39 -11.48 -2.54 1.40
N ALA A 40 -10.57 -3.51 1.31
CA ALA A 40 -10.13 -4.31 2.45
C ALA A 40 -9.37 -3.46 3.47
N THR A 41 -8.46 -2.59 3.05
CA THR A 41 -7.73 -1.65 3.92
C THR A 41 -8.68 -0.69 4.64
N LYS A 42 -9.80 -0.31 4.03
CA LYS A 42 -10.84 0.48 4.69
C LYS A 42 -11.57 -0.29 5.80
N VAL A 43 -11.68 -1.62 5.69
CA VAL A 43 -12.24 -2.50 6.73
C VAL A 43 -11.20 -2.87 7.79
N THR A 44 -9.93 -2.97 7.38
CA THR A 44 -8.77 -3.29 8.23
C THR A 44 -7.98 -2.05 8.58
N GLN A 45 -8.63 -0.88 8.68
CA GLN A 45 -7.86 0.30 9.09
C GLN A 45 -7.29 0.07 10.49
N TYR A 46 -7.95 -0.72 11.35
CA TYR A 46 -7.30 -1.30 12.54
C TYR A 46 -8.01 -2.57 13.09
N PRO A 47 -7.65 -3.79 12.65
CA PRO A 47 -8.17 -5.01 13.28
C PRO A 47 -7.69 -5.19 14.73
N TRP A 48 -6.56 -4.56 15.07
CA TRP A 48 -5.91 -4.66 16.37
C TRP A 48 -6.28 -3.51 17.32
N VAL A 49 -6.80 -2.37 16.84
CA VAL A 49 -7.21 -1.26 17.74
C VAL A 49 -8.41 -1.67 18.60
N GLY A 50 -9.23 -2.61 18.14
CA GLY A 50 -10.24 -3.24 19.00
C GLY A 50 -9.67 -4.11 20.13
N LEU A 51 -8.41 -4.55 20.04
CA LEU A 51 -7.74 -5.36 21.06
C LEU A 51 -7.06 -4.51 22.15
N PHE A 52 -6.81 -3.23 21.88
CA PHE A 52 -6.16 -2.27 22.80
C PHE A 52 -7.07 -1.09 23.16
N ALA A 53 -8.39 -1.24 22.96
CA ALA A 53 -9.37 -0.17 23.18
C ALA A 53 -9.41 0.33 24.63
N ASP A 54 -9.00 -0.50 25.60
CA ASP A 54 -8.93 -0.16 27.02
C ASP A 54 -7.63 0.56 27.43
N GLU A 55 -6.61 0.61 26.55
CA GLU A 55 -5.30 1.23 26.82
C GLU A 55 -4.85 2.10 25.62
N PRO A 56 -5.52 3.25 25.42
CA PRO A 56 -5.35 4.10 24.23
C PRO A 56 -3.92 4.68 24.08
N GLU A 57 -3.18 4.80 25.19
CA GLU A 57 -1.84 5.37 25.24
C GLU A 57 -0.79 4.47 24.56
N LEU A 58 -1.01 3.14 24.54
CA LEU A 58 -0.10 2.18 23.92
C LEU A 58 -0.18 2.19 22.38
N VAL A 59 -1.30 2.64 21.83
CA VAL A 59 -1.51 2.71 20.37
C VAL A 59 -0.60 3.78 19.76
N ASP A 60 -0.46 4.91 20.42
CA ASP A 60 0.39 6.01 19.95
C ASP A 60 1.87 5.62 19.97
N GLU A 61 2.33 4.90 20.99
CA GLU A 61 3.72 4.42 21.10
C GLU A 61 4.06 3.40 19.99
N ILE A 62 3.15 2.48 19.68
CA ILE A 62 3.33 1.48 18.61
C ILE A 62 3.37 2.16 17.23
N ILE A 63 2.51 3.15 16.99
CA ILE A 63 2.49 3.91 15.75
C ILE A 63 3.77 4.72 15.60
N GLU A 64 4.23 5.37 16.68
CA GLU A 64 5.46 6.14 16.69
C GLU A 64 6.69 5.26 16.40
N GLU A 65 6.78 4.10 17.04
CA GLU A 65 7.84 3.10 16.79
C GLU A 65 7.80 2.54 15.36
N ALA A 66 6.62 2.27 14.81
CA ALA A 66 6.47 1.81 13.43
C ALA A 66 6.94 2.87 12.42
N ILE A 67 6.66 4.15 12.68
CA ILE A 67 7.11 5.28 11.85
C ILE A 67 8.64 5.44 11.96
N LYS A 68 9.21 5.37 13.17
CA LYS A 68 10.67 5.40 13.40
C LYS A 68 11.40 4.25 12.71
N ASN A 69 10.85 3.04 12.77
CA ASN A 69 11.44 1.89 12.08
C ASN A 69 11.36 2.01 10.55
N ARG A 70 10.27 2.58 10.02
CA ARG A 70 10.15 2.85 8.57
C ARG A 70 11.18 3.88 8.07
N ALA A 71 11.46 4.90 8.88
CA ALA A 71 12.52 5.88 8.58
C ALA A 71 13.93 5.25 8.64
N SER A 72 14.13 4.31 9.56
CA SER A 72 15.43 3.61 9.74
C SER A 72 15.72 2.61 8.62
N TYR A 73 14.70 1.87 8.15
CA TYR A 73 14.83 0.93 7.02
C TYR A 73 15.23 1.62 5.71
N SER A 74 14.76 2.84 5.48
CA SER A 74 15.10 3.63 4.28
C SER A 74 16.50 4.27 4.35
N PHE A 75 17.10 4.37 5.54
CA PHE A 75 18.49 4.83 5.72
C PHE A 75 19.50 3.68 5.59
N ASN A 76 19.23 2.51 6.19
CA ASN A 76 20.14 1.35 6.12
C ASN A 76 20.27 0.77 4.70
N GLN A 77 19.22 0.84 3.88
CA GLN A 77 19.27 0.43 2.47
C GLN A 77 20.19 1.32 1.61
N LYS A 78 20.36 2.60 1.97
CA LYS A 78 21.29 3.51 1.27
C LYS A 78 22.75 3.28 1.65
N ILE A 79 23.03 2.77 2.85
CA ILE A 79 24.40 2.50 3.32
C ILE A 79 24.96 1.23 2.65
N GLU A 80 24.13 0.20 2.47
CA GLU A 80 24.55 -1.06 1.81
C GLU A 80 24.81 -0.90 0.30
N GLN A 81 24.16 0.06 -0.37
CA GLN A 81 24.40 0.35 -1.80
C GLN A 81 25.54 1.35 -2.06
N GLY A 82 26.12 1.93 -1.00
CA GLY A 82 27.26 2.85 -1.09
C GLY A 82 28.62 2.21 -0.86
N ILE A 83 28.67 0.90 -0.59
CA ILE A 83 29.90 0.14 -0.36
C ILE A 83 29.89 -1.12 -1.25
N THR A 84 29.90 -0.95 -2.57
CA THR A 84 30.46 -1.92 -3.54
C THR A 84 30.81 -1.18 -4.82
#